data_AF-A0A1Y1MPA9-F1
#
_entry.id   AF-A0A1Y1MPA9-F1
#
_cell.length_a   1.000
_cell.length_b   1.000
_cell.length_c   1.000
_cell.angle_alpha   90.00
_cell.angle_beta   90.00
_cell.angle_gamma   90.00
#
_symmetry.space_group_name_H-M   'P 1'
#
loop_
_entity.id
_entity.type
_entity.pdbx_description
1 polymer ?
#
loop_
_entity_poly.entity_id
_entity_poly.type
_entity_poly.pdbx_seq_one_letter_code
_entity_poly.pdbx_strand_id
1 'polypeptide(L)'
;WSSGFVPFQDFEREVVRLLDSYNTFYVKGLEKCNIFRFLNKPVVNLEENGCPSLKQLKKEAQAYRCLHHNNIEEPVCALENSLLLQDWMQSNSRDECGTGAEKFEIDTVCEEEEECISSCMCC
;
A
#
# COMPACT_ATOMS: atom_id res chain seq x y z
N TRP A 1 -10.16 -11.82 6.07
CA TRP A 1 -9.43 -12.29 4.87
C TRP A 1 -9.77 -13.75 4.62
N SER A 2 -10.72 -14.03 3.74
CA SER A 2 -11.09 -15.40 3.32
C SER A 2 -10.35 -15.76 2.04
N SER A 3 -9.01 -15.94 2.14
CA SER A 3 -8.11 -16.47 1.08
C SER A 3 -8.39 -16.06 -0.39
N GLY A 4 -8.95 -14.87 -0.61
CA GLY A 4 -9.62 -14.38 -1.83
C GLY A 4 -9.03 -14.90 -3.15
N PHE A 5 -9.54 -16.04 -3.60
CA PHE A 5 -9.14 -16.65 -4.86
C PHE A 5 -9.82 -15.90 -6.02
N VAL A 6 -9.01 -15.40 -6.94
CA VAL A 6 -9.47 -14.83 -8.20
C VAL A 6 -8.94 -15.71 -9.32
N PRO A 7 -9.79 -16.33 -10.16
CA PRO A 7 -9.34 -17.03 -11.34
C PRO A 7 -8.48 -16.12 -12.21
N PHE A 8 -7.40 -16.65 -12.78
CA PHE A 8 -6.48 -15.84 -13.60
C PHE A 8 -7.20 -15.13 -14.78
N GLN A 9 -8.22 -15.78 -15.34
CA GLN A 9 -9.04 -15.21 -16.43
C GLN A 9 -9.80 -13.94 -16.00
N ASP A 10 -10.08 -13.80 -14.71
CA ASP A 10 -10.79 -12.67 -14.13
C ASP A 10 -9.86 -11.61 -13.55
N PHE A 11 -8.55 -11.87 -13.54
CA PHE A 11 -7.54 -11.02 -12.88
C PHE A 11 -7.62 -9.57 -13.34
N GLU A 12 -7.55 -9.31 -14.65
CA GLU A 12 -7.56 -7.92 -15.16
C GLU A 12 -8.87 -7.21 -14.81
N ARG A 13 -10.01 -7.90 -14.94
CA ARG A 13 -11.33 -7.33 -14.62
C ARG A 13 -11.43 -6.96 -13.15
N GLU A 14 -11.04 -7.86 -12.25
CA GLU A 14 -11.10 -7.60 -10.81
C GLU A 14 -10.13 -6.51 -10.39
N VAL A 15 -8.92 -6.50 -10.97
CA VAL A 15 -7.93 -5.46 -10.69
C VAL A 15 -8.42 -4.09 -11.17
N VAL A 16 -8.98 -3.97 -12.38
CA VAL A 16 -9.60 -2.72 -12.86
C VAL A 16 -10.71 -2.27 -11.90
N ARG A 17 -11.61 -3.18 -11.52
CA ARG A 17 -12.73 -2.87 -10.64
C ARG A 17 -12.28 -2.39 -9.26
N LEU A 18 -11.28 -3.05 -8.67
CA LEU A 18 -10.76 -2.71 -7.34
C LEU A 18 -9.93 -1.43 -7.33
N LEU A 19 -9.27 -1.12 -8.45
CA LEU A 19 -8.33 -0.01 -8.56
C LEU A 19 -8.92 1.22 -9.28
N ASP A 20 -10.21 1.20 -9.61
CA ASP A 20 -10.83 2.24 -10.43
C ASP A 20 -10.78 3.63 -9.77
N SER A 21 -10.95 3.70 -8.44
CA SER A 21 -10.92 4.95 -7.69
C SER A 21 -9.52 5.56 -7.52
N TYR A 22 -8.46 4.84 -7.90
CA TYR A 22 -7.08 5.28 -7.73
C TYR A 22 -6.49 5.80 -9.04
N ASN A 23 -5.73 6.89 -8.95
CA ASN A 23 -5.17 7.58 -10.13
C ASN A 23 -3.73 7.18 -10.45
N THR A 24 -2.94 6.77 -9.44
CA THR A 24 -1.52 6.44 -9.59
C THR A 24 -1.21 5.17 -8.80
N PHE A 25 -0.46 4.26 -9.42
CA PHE A 25 -0.07 3.00 -8.81
C PHE A 25 1.43 2.97 -8.57
N TYR A 26 1.82 2.62 -7.35
CA TYR A 26 3.21 2.46 -6.97
C TYR A 26 3.53 0.99 -6.87
N VAL A 27 4.53 0.57 -7.64
CA VAL A 27 4.86 -0.85 -7.80
C VAL A 27 6.35 -1.02 -7.58
N LYS A 28 6.74 -2.11 -6.92
CA LYS A 28 8.15 -2.46 -6.74
C LYS A 28 8.60 -3.50 -7.75
N GLY A 29 9.48 -3.10 -8.65
CA GLY A 29 10.10 -3.93 -9.68
C GLY A 29 9.49 -3.70 -11.06
N LEU A 30 10.37 -3.61 -12.07
CA LEU A 30 9.99 -3.31 -13.46
C LEU A 30 9.04 -4.36 -14.06
N GLU A 31 9.26 -5.63 -13.76
CA GLU A 31 8.43 -6.73 -14.26
C GLU A 31 6.96 -6.55 -13.86
N LYS A 32 6.72 -6.16 -12.61
CA LYS A 32 5.36 -5.93 -12.09
C LYS A 32 4.71 -4.69 -12.70
N CYS A 33 5.50 -3.67 -13.01
CA CYS A 33 4.99 -2.50 -13.72
C CYS A 33 4.42 -2.89 -15.09
N ASN A 34 5.05 -3.85 -15.78
CA ASN A 34 4.58 -4.35 -17.07
C ASN A 34 3.25 -5.10 -16.94
N ILE A 35 3.05 -5.85 -15.85
CA ILE A 35 1.80 -6.56 -15.57
C ILE A 35 0.63 -5.57 -15.48
N PHE A 36 0.81 -4.42 -14.82
CA PHE A 36 -0.27 -3.45 -14.59
C PHE A 36 -0.50 -2.46 -15.75
N ARG A 37 0.15 -2.63 -16.90
CA ARG A 37 -0.01 -1.72 -18.05
C ARG A 37 -1.45 -1.66 -18.59
N PHE A 38 -2.24 -2.73 -18.42
CA PHE A 38 -3.64 -2.77 -18.86
C PHE A 38 -4.54 -1.76 -18.14
N LEU A 39 -4.11 -1.20 -17.01
CA LEU A 39 -4.89 -0.21 -16.26
C LEU A 39 -5.03 1.14 -16.99
N ASN A 40 -4.22 1.41 -18.03
CA ASN A 40 -4.19 2.70 -18.73
C ASN A 40 -4.08 3.93 -17.78
N LYS A 41 -3.38 3.74 -16.67
CA LYS A 41 -3.14 4.73 -15.62
C LYS A 41 -1.64 4.77 -15.28
N PRO A 42 -1.13 5.88 -14.71
CA PRO A 42 0.25 5.97 -14.25
C PRO A 42 0.66 4.80 -13.33
N VAL A 43 1.70 4.07 -13.71
CA VAL A 43 2.35 3.04 -12.89
C VAL A 43 3.81 3.46 -12.67
N VAL A 44 4.17 3.69 -11.41
CA VAL A 44 5.48 4.19 -10.99
C VAL A 44 6.29 3.05 -10.38
N ASN A 45 7.49 2.81 -10.91
CA ASN A 45 8.43 1.87 -10.33
C ASN A 45 9.15 2.52 -9.15
N LEU A 46 8.90 2.02 -7.93
CA LEU A 46 9.53 2.56 -6.72
C LEU A 46 11.06 2.43 -6.72
N GLU A 47 11.62 1.46 -7.45
CA GLU A 47 13.08 1.28 -7.53
C GLU A 47 13.77 2.44 -8.27
N GLU A 48 13.08 3.09 -9.20
CA GLU A 48 13.59 4.28 -9.89
C GLU A 48 13.69 5.49 -8.96
N ASN A 49 12.93 5.48 -7.86
CA ASN A 49 12.95 6.50 -6.81
C ASN A 49 13.89 6.14 -5.65
N GLY A 50 14.78 5.16 -5.85
CA GLY A 50 15.75 4.73 -4.83
C GLY A 50 15.17 3.85 -3.73
N CYS A 51 13.99 3.23 -3.93
CA CYS A 51 13.38 2.33 -2.94
C CYS A 51 14.28 1.13 -2.63
N PRO A 52 14.75 0.97 -1.37
CA PRO A 52 15.57 -0.15 -0.96
C PRO A 52 14.89 -1.50 -1.20
N SER A 53 15.67 -2.59 -1.20
CA SER A 53 15.08 -3.93 -1.29
C SER A 53 14.12 -4.20 -0.13
N LEU A 54 13.08 -5.03 -0.34
CA LEU A 54 12.17 -5.42 0.75
C LEU A 54 12.91 -6.07 1.93
N LYS A 55 14.00 -6.81 1.65
CA LYS A 55 14.86 -7.40 2.68
C LYS A 55 15.51 -6.32 3.56
N GLN A 56 15.93 -5.21 2.95
CA GLN A 56 16.51 -4.10 3.68
C GLN A 56 15.44 -3.34 4.49
N LEU A 57 14.30 -3.03 3.89
CA LEU A 57 13.18 -2.38 4.58
C LEU A 57 12.71 -3.19 5.80
N LYS A 58 12.59 -4.51 5.67
CA LYS A 58 12.26 -5.41 6.80
C LYS A 58 13.29 -5.38 7.93
N LYS A 59 14.58 -5.24 7.58
CA LYS A 59 15.66 -5.17 8.58
C LYS A 59 15.63 -3.85 9.34
N GLU A 60 15.29 -2.76 8.67
CA GLU A 60 15.25 -1.40 9.24
C GLU A 60 13.99 -1.18 10.08
N ALA A 61 12.83 -1.65 9.62
CA ALA A 61 11.53 -1.35 10.20
C ALA A 61 11.17 -2.11 11.50
N GLN A 62 12.13 -2.76 12.15
CA GLN A 62 11.96 -3.53 13.41
C GLN A 62 10.56 -4.16 13.58
N ALA A 63 10.29 -5.21 12.80
CA ALA A 63 9.15 -6.13 12.96
C ALA A 63 7.74 -5.50 12.85
N TYR A 64 7.36 -5.06 11.64
CA TYR A 64 5.95 -5.13 11.25
C TYR A 64 5.50 -6.60 11.29
N ARG A 65 4.63 -6.95 12.24
CA ARG A 65 4.00 -8.27 12.28
C ARG A 65 2.60 -8.15 11.72
N CYS A 66 2.33 -8.89 10.65
CA CYS A 66 0.96 -9.00 10.13
C CYS A 66 0.04 -9.58 11.22
N LEU A 67 -0.98 -8.82 11.62
CA LEU A 67 -1.96 -9.25 12.63
C LEU A 67 -2.84 -10.41 12.17
N HIS A 68 -2.81 -10.75 10.88
CA HIS A 68 -3.62 -11.82 10.28
C HIS A 68 -2.92 -13.18 10.23
N HIS A 69 -1.64 -13.28 10.63
CA HIS A 69 -0.92 -14.55 10.68
C HIS A 69 -0.58 -14.92 12.13
N ASN A 70 -1.25 -15.96 12.65
CA ASN A 70 -1.02 -16.46 14.01
C ASN A 70 0.29 -17.28 14.15
N ASN A 71 0.84 -17.78 13.04
CA ASN A 71 2.08 -18.56 13.00
C ASN A 71 3.12 -17.89 12.09
N ILE A 72 4.31 -17.67 12.65
CA ILE A 72 5.42 -16.87 12.09
C ILE A 72 6.19 -17.61 10.99
N GLU A 73 5.83 -18.85 10.68
CA GLU A 73 6.56 -19.69 9.71
C GLU A 73 6.13 -19.48 8.25
N GLU A 74 5.13 -18.63 8.00
CA GLU A 74 4.64 -18.34 6.64
C GLU A 74 5.58 -17.38 5.88
N PRO A 75 6.01 -17.77 4.66
CA PRO A 75 6.94 -17.00 3.85
C PRO A 75 6.24 -15.80 3.21
N VAL A 76 6.75 -14.59 3.49
CA VAL A 76 6.47 -13.38 2.70
C VAL A 76 4.98 -12.94 2.72
N CYS A 77 4.56 -12.31 3.80
CA CYS A 77 3.24 -11.66 3.87
C CYS A 77 3.15 -10.47 2.88
N ALA A 78 2.20 -10.55 1.94
CA ALA A 78 1.98 -9.49 0.95
C ALA A 78 1.53 -8.16 1.61
N LEU A 79 0.66 -8.22 2.63
CA LEU A 79 0.22 -7.03 3.36
C LEU A 79 1.37 -6.35 4.09
N GLU A 80 2.21 -7.12 4.79
CA GLU A 80 3.40 -6.59 5.47
C GLU A 80 4.34 -5.89 4.48
N ASN A 81 4.58 -6.49 3.31
CA ASN A 81 5.40 -5.87 2.27
C ASN A 81 4.78 -4.56 1.76
N SER A 82 3.47 -4.53 1.54
CA SER A 82 2.78 -3.31 1.09
C SER A 82 2.86 -2.19 2.13
N LEU A 83 2.70 -2.51 3.42
CA LEU A 83 2.81 -1.54 4.51
C LEU A 83 4.24 -0.96 4.61
N LEU A 84 5.27 -1.80 4.47
CA LEU A 84 6.66 -1.34 4.46
C LEU A 84 6.94 -0.36 3.30
N LEU A 85 6.37 -0.62 2.12
CA LEU A 85 6.52 0.27 0.98
C LEU A 85 5.78 1.58 1.17
N GLN A 86 4.59 1.53 1.77
CA GLN A 86 3.82 2.72 2.12
C GLN A 86 4.58 3.61 3.12
N ASP A 87 5.11 3.02 4.19
CA ASP A 87 5.88 3.74 5.23
C ASP A 87 7.15 4.39 4.65
N TRP A 88 7.87 3.66 3.79
CA TRP A 88 9.02 4.21 3.06
C TRP A 88 8.63 5.39 2.16
N MET A 89 7.54 5.27 1.40
CA MET A 89 7.05 6.34 0.54
C MET A 89 6.67 7.59 1.34
N GLN A 90 5.95 7.41 2.45
CA GLN A 90 5.53 8.52 3.31
C GLN A 90 6.72 9.22 3.94
N SER A 91 7.70 8.47 4.43
CA SER A 91 8.93 9.03 5.01
C SER A 91 9.70 9.87 3.99
N ASN A 92 9.85 9.38 2.76
CA ASN A 92 10.54 10.12 1.69
C ASN A 92 9.74 11.30 1.13
N SER A 93 8.42 11.29 1.23
CA SER A 93 7.58 12.45 0.85
C SER A 93 7.64 13.58 1.87
N ARG A 94 8.03 13.29 3.13
CA ARG A 94 8.15 14.27 4.21
C ARG A 94 9.47 15.04 4.19
N ASP A 95 10.50 14.53 3.52
CA ASP A 95 11.78 15.22 3.39
C ASP A 95 11.73 16.45 2.46
N GLU A 96 10.66 16.61 1.68
CA GLU A 96 10.41 17.82 0.86
C GLU A 96 9.63 18.92 1.60
N CYS A 97 9.05 18.64 2.77
CA CYS A 97 8.38 19.65 3.59
C CYS A 97 8.54 19.33 5.09
N GLY A 98 9.51 19.98 5.73
CA GLY A 98 9.72 19.85 7.17
C GLY A 98 8.50 20.32 7.96
N THR A 99 7.69 19.38 8.44
CA THR A 99 6.83 19.51 9.62
C THR A 99 6.54 18.14 10.22
N GLY A 100 6.35 18.12 11.54
CA GLY A 100 6.60 16.97 12.41
C GLY A 100 5.72 15.75 12.18
N ALA A 101 6.27 14.61 12.58
CA ALA A 101 5.60 13.31 12.59
C ALA A 101 4.39 13.33 13.53
N GLU A 102 3.19 13.43 12.98
CA GLU A 102 2.03 12.79 13.58
C GLU A 102 2.02 11.32 13.13
N LYS A 103 2.17 10.45 14.13
CA LYS A 103 2.04 9.00 14.04
C LYS A 103 0.55 8.71 13.84
N PHE A 104 0.16 8.29 12.65
CA PHE A 104 -1.22 7.88 12.38
C PHE A 104 -1.42 6.48 12.95
N GLU A 105 -2.21 6.36 14.02
CA GLU A 105 -2.81 5.09 14.39
C GLU A 105 -3.83 4.72 13.32
N ILE A 106 -3.73 3.50 12.78
CA ILE A 106 -4.68 2.98 11.81
C ILE A 106 -5.96 2.64 12.58
N ASP A 107 -6.91 3.57 12.59
CA ASP A 107 -8.27 3.27 13.01
C ASP A 107 -8.88 2.28 12.03
N THR A 108 -9.17 1.11 12.57
CA THR A 108 -9.85 0.04 11.84
C THR A 108 -11.30 0.50 11.72
N VAL A 109 -11.72 0.96 10.53
CA VAL A 109 -13.13 1.31 10.29
C VAL A 109 -13.91 0.01 10.27
N CYS A 110 -14.51 -0.33 11.41
CA CYS A 110 -15.70 -1.17 11.46
C CYS A 110 -16.87 -0.30 11.01
N GLU A 111 -17.60 -0.75 9.99
CA GLU A 111 -18.85 -0.14 9.54
C GLU A 111 -19.86 -0.13 10.69
N GLU A 112 -20.14 1.04 11.25
CA GLU A 112 -21.44 1.37 11.82
C GLU A 112 -21.81 2.77 11.34
N GLU A 113 -22.96 2.86 10.67
CA GLU A 113 -23.56 4.11 10.21
C GLU A 113 -23.81 5.06 11.39
N GLU A 114 -23.43 6.33 11.27
CA GLU A 114 -24.27 7.48 11.65
C GLU A 114 -23.63 8.82 11.22
N GLU A 115 -24.49 9.75 10.82
CA GLU A 115 -24.20 11.08 10.28
C GLU A 115 -23.56 12.04 11.31
N CYS A 116 -22.68 12.95 10.86
CA CYS A 116 -22.89 14.43 10.90
C CYS A 116 -21.60 15.28 10.85
N ILE A 117 -21.55 16.14 9.82
CA ILE A 117 -21.33 17.60 9.86
C ILE A 117 -19.94 18.19 10.23
N SER A 118 -19.49 19.03 9.27
CA SER A 118 -18.82 20.34 9.41
C SER A 118 -17.29 20.46 9.25
N SER A 119 -16.95 21.00 8.08
CA SER A 119 -16.10 22.18 7.85
C SER A 119 -14.64 22.16 8.32
N CYS A 120 -13.73 22.21 7.35
CA CYS A 120 -12.62 23.17 7.43
C CYS A 120 -12.15 23.60 6.03
N MET A 121 -12.49 24.83 5.66
CA MET A 121 -11.77 25.65 4.69
C MET A 121 -10.41 26.02 5.28
N CYS A 122 -9.34 25.90 4.49
CA CYS A 122 -8.17 26.76 4.67
C CYS A 122 -7.69 27.24 3.30
N CYS A 123 -7.55 28.57 3.23
CA CYS A 123 -7.07 29.38 2.12
C CYS A 123 -5.59 29.16 1.80
#